data_AF-A0A1I7EIV5-F1
#
_entry.id   AF-A0A1I7EIV5-F1
#
_cell.length_a   1.000
_cell.length_b   1.000
_cell.length_c   1.000
_cell.angle_alpha   90.00
_cell.angle_beta   90.00
_cell.angle_gamma   90.00
#
_symmetry.space_group_name_H-M   'P 1'
#
loop_
_entity.id
_entity.type
_entity.pdbx_description
1 polymer ?
#
loop_
_entity_poly.entity_id
_entity_poly.type
_entity_poly.pdbx_seq_one_letter_code
_entity_poly.pdbx_strand_id
1 'polypeptide(L)'
;MKAGSVIVDLSAEGGGNCEDSRPGETTRIGNVTIVAPLNVPSLLGEDASELYAKNQYNLLALIMKNNVIEIDWSDEVLAKTVLTHAGENKAEASDAAAKPVAAAKKPPAKAEPVTPA
;
A
#
# COMPACT_ATOMS: atom_id res chain seq x y z
N MET A 1 -4.16 -8.82 26.98
CA MET A 1 -4.66 -7.42 26.85
C MET A 1 -5.94 -7.23 27.65
N LYS A 2 -6.43 -6.01 27.82
CA LYS A 2 -7.71 -5.74 28.51
C LYS A 2 -8.88 -6.37 27.73
N ALA A 3 -9.94 -6.75 28.44
CA ALA A 3 -11.11 -7.32 27.77
C ALA A 3 -11.75 -6.32 26.80
N GLY A 4 -12.11 -6.81 25.61
CA GLY A 4 -12.64 -5.99 24.52
C GLY A 4 -11.58 -5.30 23.66
N SER A 5 -10.29 -5.59 23.88
CA SER A 5 -9.24 -5.09 22.99
C SER A 5 -9.37 -5.70 21.59
N VAL A 6 -9.00 -4.92 20.58
CA VAL A 6 -8.96 -5.36 19.18
C VAL A 6 -7.55 -5.17 18.64
N ILE A 7 -6.99 -6.21 18.02
CA ILE A 7 -5.77 -6.15 17.22
C ILE A 7 -6.19 -6.16 15.76
N VAL A 8 -5.67 -5.24 14.96
CA VAL A 8 -5.81 -5.27 13.51
C VAL A 8 -4.45 -5.54 12.91
N ASP A 9 -4.26 -6.72 12.34
CA ASP A 9 -2.99 -7.15 11.76
C ASP A 9 -3.03 -6.99 10.24
N LEU A 10 -2.47 -5.90 9.75
CA LEU A 10 -2.39 -5.57 8.32
C LEU A 10 -1.32 -6.37 7.57
N SER A 11 -0.47 -7.11 8.27
CA SER A 11 0.63 -7.88 7.68
C SER A 11 0.35 -9.39 7.60
N ALA A 12 -0.88 -9.80 7.89
CA ALA A 12 -1.26 -11.21 7.99
C ALA A 12 -0.91 -12.03 6.73
N GLU A 13 -1.02 -11.43 5.54
CA GLU A 13 -0.65 -12.06 4.25
C GLU A 13 0.81 -12.53 4.16
N GLY A 14 1.73 -11.79 4.79
CA GLY A 14 3.18 -12.00 4.69
C GLY A 14 3.80 -12.69 5.90
N GLY A 15 2.99 -13.32 6.76
CA GLY A 15 3.45 -13.97 7.99
C GLY A 15 2.87 -13.36 9.27
N GLY A 16 2.30 -12.14 9.22
CA GLY A 16 1.62 -11.50 10.34
C GLY A 16 2.54 -10.92 11.41
N ASN A 17 2.07 -9.87 12.08
CA ASN A 17 2.74 -9.32 13.28
C ASN A 17 2.26 -10.00 14.57
N CYS A 18 1.05 -10.56 14.55
CA CYS A 18 0.48 -11.27 15.68
C CYS A 18 0.48 -12.78 15.41
N GLU A 19 1.09 -13.55 16.31
CA GLU A 19 1.26 -15.00 16.17
C GLU A 19 -0.08 -15.75 16.00
N ASP A 20 -1.14 -15.25 16.63
CA ASP A 20 -2.48 -15.83 16.56
C ASP A 20 -3.32 -15.32 15.36
N SER A 21 -2.75 -14.45 14.51
CA SER A 21 -3.43 -13.96 13.30
C SER A 21 -3.72 -15.09 12.33
N ARG A 22 -4.95 -15.11 11.81
CA ARG A 22 -5.35 -16.00 10.72
C ARG A 22 -5.70 -15.16 9.50
N PRO A 23 -4.90 -15.18 8.43
CA PRO A 23 -5.10 -14.31 7.27
C PRO A 23 -6.51 -14.49 6.69
N GLY A 24 -7.24 -13.39 6.51
CA GLY A 24 -8.62 -13.35 6.03
C GLY A 24 -9.69 -13.51 7.11
N GLU A 25 -9.32 -13.76 8.36
CA GLU A 25 -10.28 -14.04 9.42
C GLU A 25 -10.33 -12.94 10.49
N THR A 26 -11.48 -12.88 11.16
CA THR A 26 -11.61 -12.22 12.46
C THR A 26 -11.79 -13.30 13.52
N THR A 27 -10.79 -13.45 14.39
CA THR A 27 -10.77 -14.49 15.43
C THR A 27 -10.85 -13.87 16.81
N ARG A 28 -11.28 -14.65 17.81
CA ARG A 28 -11.26 -14.24 19.22
C ARG A 28 -10.34 -15.16 20.00
N ILE A 29 -9.33 -14.58 20.64
CA ILE A 29 -8.37 -15.27 21.50
C ILE A 29 -8.54 -14.75 22.93
N GLY A 30 -9.16 -15.57 23.78
CA GLY A 30 -9.58 -15.18 25.12
C GLY A 30 -10.49 -13.95 25.10
N ASN A 31 -9.97 -12.82 25.60
CA ASN A 31 -10.70 -11.56 25.72
C ASN A 31 -10.37 -10.53 24.64
N VAL A 32 -9.61 -10.93 23.61
CA VAL A 32 -9.13 -10.06 22.53
C VAL A 32 -9.69 -10.54 21.19
N THR A 33 -10.12 -9.61 20.34
CA THR A 33 -10.48 -9.89 18.95
C THR A 33 -9.29 -9.54 18.06
N ILE A 34 -8.93 -10.42 17.15
CA ILE A 34 -7.89 -10.21 16.15
C ILE A 34 -8.55 -10.15 14.78
N VAL A 35 -8.36 -9.06 14.06
CA VAL A 35 -8.86 -8.85 12.70
C VAL A 35 -7.65 -8.88 11.78
N ALA A 36 -7.59 -9.86 10.89
CA ALA A 36 -6.48 -10.05 9.95
C ALA A 36 -7.00 -9.99 8.51
N PRO A 37 -7.52 -8.85 8.04
CA PRO A 37 -8.16 -8.74 6.74
C PRO A 37 -7.12 -8.88 5.61
N LEU A 38 -7.54 -9.50 4.51
CA LEU A 38 -6.77 -9.53 3.26
C LEU A 38 -7.16 -8.33 2.40
N ASN A 39 -6.22 -7.83 1.60
CA ASN A 39 -6.47 -6.82 0.58
C ASN A 39 -7.28 -5.63 1.10
N VAL A 40 -6.82 -5.02 2.20
CA VAL A 40 -7.47 -3.89 2.88
C VAL A 40 -7.82 -2.73 1.93
N PRO A 41 -6.99 -2.35 0.94
CA PRO A 41 -7.37 -1.31 -0.02
C PRO A 41 -8.68 -1.60 -0.75
N SER A 42 -8.99 -2.88 -1.02
CA SER A 42 -10.24 -3.26 -1.70
C SER A 42 -11.49 -3.04 -0.85
N LEU A 43 -11.36 -2.85 0.47
CA LEU A 43 -12.48 -2.47 1.34
C LEU A 43 -12.93 -1.02 1.10
N LEU A 44 -12.07 -0.18 0.51
CA LEU A 44 -12.37 1.17 0.04
C LEU A 44 -12.03 1.27 -1.46
N GLY A 45 -12.63 0.38 -2.25
CA GLY A 45 -12.27 0.18 -3.66
C GLY A 45 -12.34 1.44 -4.53
N GLU A 46 -13.28 2.34 -4.29
CA GLU A 46 -13.41 3.59 -5.06
C GLU A 46 -12.22 4.53 -4.83
N ASP A 47 -11.96 4.91 -3.57
CA ASP A 47 -10.83 5.77 -3.20
C ASP A 47 -9.48 5.14 -3.56
N ALA A 48 -9.32 3.84 -3.32
CA ALA A 48 -8.13 3.10 -3.68
C ALA A 48 -7.87 3.14 -5.19
N SER A 49 -8.92 2.99 -5.99
CA SER A 49 -8.83 3.05 -7.45
C SER A 49 -8.47 4.46 -7.93
N GLU A 50 -9.06 5.51 -7.35
CA GLU A 50 -8.74 6.89 -7.72
C GLU A 50 -7.27 7.23 -7.45
N LEU A 51 -6.77 6.88 -6.26
CA LEU A 51 -5.38 7.13 -5.87
C LEU A 51 -4.41 6.30 -6.71
N TYR A 52 -4.74 5.03 -7.00
CA TYR A 52 -3.92 4.18 -7.86
C TYR A 52 -3.88 4.71 -9.31
N ALA A 53 -5.01 5.15 -9.87
CA ALA A 53 -5.07 5.75 -11.19
C ALA A 53 -4.19 7.01 -11.31
N LYS A 54 -4.16 7.85 -10.26
CA LYS A 54 -3.25 9.02 -10.20
C LYS A 54 -1.78 8.60 -10.22
N ASN A 55 -1.41 7.54 -9.50
CA ASN A 55 -0.04 7.01 -9.54
C ASN A 55 0.33 6.51 -10.94
N GLN A 56 -0.57 5.77 -11.60
CA GLN A 56 -0.36 5.30 -12.97
C GLN A 56 -0.23 6.47 -13.97
N TYR A 57 -1.09 7.49 -13.84
CA TYR A 57 -1.02 8.70 -14.66
C TYR A 57 0.34 9.41 -14.51
N ASN A 58 0.80 9.60 -13.27
CA ASN A 58 2.08 10.25 -13.00
C ASN A 58 3.27 9.45 -13.56
N LEU A 59 3.24 8.13 -13.47
CA LEU A 59 4.27 7.27 -14.07
C LEU A 59 4.26 7.37 -15.60
N LEU A 60 3.08 7.33 -16.23
CA LEU A 60 2.94 7.49 -17.68
C LEU A 60 3.42 8.85 -18.16
N ALA A 61 3.20 9.91 -17.38
CA ALA A 61 3.70 11.25 -17.70
C ALA A 61 5.24 11.33 -17.73
N LEU A 62 5.95 10.46 -17.00
CA LEU A 62 7.41 10.34 -17.10
C LEU A 62 7.85 9.54 -18.34
N ILE A 63 7.05 8.53 -18.73
CA ILE A 63 7.34 7.63 -19.85
C ILE A 63 7.05 8.27 -21.22
N MET A 64 6.06 9.16 -21.29
CA MET A 64 5.54 9.66 -22.55
C MET A 64 5.92 11.11 -22.80
N LYS A 65 6.43 11.40 -24.01
CA LYS A 65 6.65 12.76 -24.50
C LYS A 65 5.87 12.93 -25.81
N ASN A 66 5.08 13.99 -25.91
CA ASN A 66 4.27 14.29 -27.09
C ASN A 66 3.39 13.11 -27.57
N ASN A 67 2.80 12.36 -26.63
CA ASN A 67 2.00 11.15 -26.89
C ASN A 67 2.77 9.99 -27.56
N VAL A 68 4.10 10.02 -27.52
CA VAL A 68 4.97 8.92 -27.94
C VAL A 68 5.67 8.36 -26.70
N ILE A 69 5.83 7.04 -26.66
CA ILE A 69 6.60 6.38 -25.60
C ILE A 69 8.07 6.67 -25.85
N GLU A 70 8.70 7.43 -24.96
CA GLU A 70 10.11 7.79 -25.00
C GLU A 70 10.68 7.65 -23.59
N ILE A 71 11.25 6.47 -23.31
CA ILE A 71 11.75 6.14 -21.98
C ILE A 71 13.13 6.76 -21.78
N ASP A 72 13.24 7.69 -20.84
CA ASP A 72 14.51 8.24 -20.39
C ASP A 72 15.13 7.33 -19.32
N TRP A 73 16.13 6.53 -19.68
CA TRP A 73 16.82 5.65 -18.75
C TRP A 73 17.73 6.36 -17.75
N SER A 74 17.95 7.67 -17.90
CA SER A 74 18.62 8.48 -16.88
C SER A 74 17.69 8.91 -15.75
N ASP A 75 16.37 8.82 -15.95
CA ASP A 75 15.38 9.04 -14.90
C ASP A 75 15.42 7.88 -13.90
N GLU A 76 15.72 8.22 -12.64
CA GLU A 76 15.89 7.24 -11.56
C GLU A 76 14.61 6.44 -11.29
N VAL A 77 13.44 7.07 -11.41
CA VAL A 77 12.15 6.39 -11.17
C VAL A 77 11.93 5.35 -12.26
N LEU A 78 12.14 5.69 -13.53
CA LEU A 78 11.98 4.77 -14.64
C LEU A 78 13.01 3.64 -14.59
N ALA A 79 14.28 3.98 -14.35
CA ALA A 79 15.38 3.00 -14.28
C ALA A 79 15.21 1.98 -13.15
N LYS A 80 14.66 2.39 -11.99
CA LYS A 80 14.45 1.50 -10.83
C LYS A 80 13.09 0.81 -10.81
N THR A 81 12.11 1.28 -11.56
CA THR A 81 10.78 0.63 -11.60
C THR A 81 10.73 -0.48 -12.67
N VAL A 82 11.64 -0.45 -13.66
CA VAL A 82 11.64 -1.42 -14.76
C VAL A 82 12.15 -2.80 -14.33
N LEU A 83 11.29 -3.82 -14.44
CA LEU A 83 11.71 -5.21 -14.21
C LEU A 83 12.31 -5.85 -15.47
N THR A 84 11.74 -5.57 -16.64
CA THR A 84 12.19 -6.13 -17.93
C THR A 84 12.06 -5.10 -19.05
N HIS A 85 12.94 -5.16 -20.04
CA HIS A 85 12.84 -4.36 -21.27
C HIS A 85 13.54 -5.05 -22.43
N ALA A 86 12.91 -5.06 -23.61
CA ALA A 86 13.48 -5.62 -24.85
C ALA A 86 13.98 -7.08 -24.73
N GLY A 87 13.33 -7.91 -23.91
CA GLY A 87 13.70 -9.31 -23.71
C GLY A 87 14.78 -9.54 -22.65
N GLU A 88 15.28 -8.47 -22.01
CA GLU A 88 16.28 -8.54 -20.95
C GLU A 88 15.67 -8.30 -19.57
N ASN A 89 16.18 -9.00 -18.56
CA ASN A 89 15.83 -8.78 -17.15
C ASN A 89 16.68 -7.62 -16.59
N LYS A 90 16.02 -6.62 -16.00
CA LYS A 90 16.65 -5.43 -15.40
C LYS A 90 16.53 -5.39 -13.86
N ALA A 91 16.02 -6.45 -13.23
CA ALA A 91 15.70 -6.52 -11.80
C ALA A 91 16.88 -6.19 -10.86
N GLU A 92 18.11 -6.58 -11.21
CA GLU A 92 19.29 -6.35 -10.35
C GLU A 92 19.65 -4.86 -10.21
N ALA A 93 19.18 -4.00 -11.13
CA ALA A 93 19.34 -2.54 -11.03
C ALA A 93 18.29 -1.87 -10.11
N SER A 94 17.18 -2.56 -9.83
CA SER A 94 16.02 -2.04 -9.09
C SER A 94 16.00 -2.36 -7.59
N ASP A 95 16.72 -3.39 -7.13
CA ASP A 95 16.64 -3.90 -5.74
C ASP A 95 17.29 -3.00 -4.67
N ALA A 96 18.06 -1.99 -5.04
CA ALA A 96 18.85 -1.19 -4.10
C ALA A 96 18.04 -0.16 -3.27
N ALA A 97 16.75 0.06 -3.52
CA ALA A 97 16.03 1.18 -2.90
C ALA A 97 14.51 1.02 -2.75
N ALA A 98 14.00 -0.17 -2.38
CA ALA A 98 12.64 -0.28 -1.85
C ALA A 98 12.53 0.41 -0.47
N LYS A 99 12.66 1.74 -0.44
CA LYS A 99 12.24 2.55 0.69
C LYS A 99 10.72 2.54 0.69
N PRO A 100 10.07 2.24 1.82
CA PRO A 100 8.61 2.33 1.90
C PRO A 100 8.20 3.74 1.48
N VAL A 101 7.24 3.83 0.56
CA VAL A 101 6.59 5.09 0.22
C VAL A 101 6.06 5.66 1.54
N ALA A 102 6.68 6.76 1.99
CA ALA A 102 6.36 7.36 3.27
C ALA A 102 4.86 7.66 3.32
N ALA A 103 4.23 7.28 4.43
CA ALA A 103 2.82 7.52 4.69
C ALA A 103 2.43 8.95 4.31
N ALA A 104 1.33 9.08 3.57
CA ALA A 104 0.72 10.36 3.26
C ALA A 104 0.59 11.18 4.55
N LYS A 105 1.08 12.43 4.53
CA LYS A 105 1.02 13.35 5.66
C LYS A 105 -0.41 13.39 6.21
N LYS A 106 -0.53 13.14 7.51
CA LYS A 106 -1.79 13.16 8.28
C LYS A 106 -2.62 14.40 7.90
N PRO A 107 -3.89 14.23 7.47
CA PRO A 107 -4.80 15.36 7.29
C PRO A 107 -4.90 16.18 8.59
N PRO A 108 -5.02 17.51 8.53
CA PRO A 108 -5.12 18.34 9.72
C PRO A 108 -6.36 17.96 10.53
N ALA A 109 -6.17 17.75 11.83
CA ALA A 109 -7.24 17.40 12.75
C ALA A 109 -8.23 18.56 12.90
N LYS A 110 -9.48 18.35 12.47
CA LYS A 110 -10.64 19.08 12.98
C LYS A 110 -11.87 18.18 13.03
N ALA A 111 -12.27 17.82 14.24
CA ALA A 111 -13.66 17.88 14.70
C ALA A 111 -13.66 17.76 16.23
N GLU A 112 -14.20 18.76 16.92
CA GLU A 112 -14.58 18.64 18.33
C GLU A 112 -15.72 17.63 18.48
N PRO A 113 -15.77 16.85 19.58
CA PRO A 113 -16.78 15.83 19.76
C PRO A 113 -18.17 16.46 19.96
N VAL A 114 -19.10 16.09 19.08
CA VAL A 114 -20.54 16.31 19.31
C VAL A 114 -21.01 15.24 20.29
N THR A 115 -21.44 15.66 21.48
CA THR A 115 -21.97 14.79 22.53
C THR A 115 -23.30 14.17 22.07
N PRO A 116 -23.49 12.85 22.12
CA PRO A 116 -24.82 12.26 21.93
C PRO A 116 -25.67 12.40 23.21
N ALA A 117 -26.97 12.58 23.01
CA ALA A 117 -28.03 12.55 24.02
C ALA A 117 -28.40 11.11 24.43
#